data_AF-A0A9E4UIJ1-F1
#
_entry.id   AF-A0A9E4UIJ1-F1
#
_cell.length_a   1.000
_cell.length_b   1.000
_cell.length_c   1.000
_cell.angle_alpha   90.00
_cell.angle_beta   90.00
_cell.angle_gamma   90.00
#
_symmetry.space_group_name_H-M   'P 1'
#
loop_
_entity.id
_entity.type
_entity.pdbx_description
1 polymer ?
#
loop_
_entity_poly.entity_id
_entity_poly.type
_entity_poly.pdbx_seq_one_letter_code
_entity_poly.pdbx_strand_id
1 'polypeptide(L)' 'GLRVDVDPATLSADQLAARGIQRLPSNLGEAIAALENDRVLLDALTPILAGSYLAIRRADRDLFSNNDTAFELKHHFYKF' A
#
# COMPACT_ATOMS: atom_id res chain seq x y z
N GLY A 1 28.13 -5.96 0.06
CA GLY A 1 27.04 -5.72 1.03
C GLY A 1 26.72 -4.24 1.01
N LEU A 2 25.43 -3.88 0.97
CA LEU A 2 25.03 -2.47 0.96
C LEU A 2 25.50 -1.77 2.23
N ARG A 3 26.09 -0.58 2.07
CA ARG A 3 26.23 0.35 3.18
C ARG A 3 24.86 1.02 3.37
N VAL A 4 24.41 1.09 4.62
CA VAL A 4 23.12 1.68 5.02
C VAL A 4 23.18 3.22 5.02
N ASP A 5 24.27 3.81 4.53
CA ASP A 5 24.59 5.24 4.65
C ASP A 5 24.04 6.11 3.50
N VAL A 6 23.43 5.52 2.47
CA VAL A 6 22.85 6.26 1.34
C VAL A 6 21.33 6.20 1.42
N ASP A 7 20.70 7.37 1.59
CA ASP A 7 19.24 7.52 1.54
C ASP A 7 18.73 7.14 0.14
N PRO A 8 17.92 6.07 -0.01
CA PRO A 8 17.36 5.66 -1.29
C PRO A 8 16.50 6.74 -1.96
N ALA A 9 15.94 7.69 -1.21
CA ALA A 9 15.13 8.78 -1.76
C ALA A 9 15.95 9.79 -2.58
N THR A 10 17.28 9.78 -2.44
CA THR A 10 18.19 10.69 -3.17
C THR A 10 18.70 10.11 -4.49
N LEU A 11 18.37 8.86 -4.79
CA LEU A 11 18.85 8.14 -5.96
C LEU A 11 17.92 8.36 -7.16
N SER A 12 18.51 8.43 -8.36
CA SER A 12 17.73 8.38 -9.59
C SER A 12 17.06 7.01 -9.80
N ALA A 13 16.05 6.96 -10.66
CA ALA A 13 15.38 5.71 -11.03
C ALA A 13 16.37 4.66 -11.57
N ASP A 14 17.34 5.06 -12.39
CA ASP A 14 18.37 4.18 -12.95
C ASP A 14 19.29 3.62 -11.86
N GLN A 15 19.64 4.44 -10.87
CA GLN A 15 20.46 4.02 -9.73
C GLN A 15 19.72 3.04 -8.82
N LEU A 16 18.41 3.23 -8.61
CA LEU A 16 17.57 2.30 -7.88
C LEU A 16 17.45 0.96 -8.63
N ALA A 17 17.17 1.02 -9.93
CA ALA A 17 17.04 -0.17 -10.79
C ALA A 17 18.35 -0.98 -10.86
N ALA A 18 19.50 -0.32 -11.06
CA ALA A 18 20.82 -0.96 -11.06
C ALA A 18 21.16 -1.64 -9.72
N ARG A 19 20.49 -1.24 -8.63
CA ARG A 19 20.65 -1.82 -7.29
C ARG A 19 19.56 -2.84 -6.95
N GLY A 20 18.64 -3.13 -7.87
CA GLY A 20 17.50 -4.03 -7.63
C GLY A 20 16.49 -3.48 -6.62
N ILE A 21 16.51 -2.17 -6.34
CA ILE A 21 15.58 -1.53 -5.41
C ILE A 21 14.32 -1.20 -6.19
N GLN A 22 13.22 -1.85 -5.83
CA GLN A 22 11.90 -1.57 -6.40
C GLN A 22 11.12 -0.64 -5.46
N ARG A 23 10.34 0.25 -6.06
CA ARG A 23 9.44 1.12 -5.30
C ARG A 23 8.31 0.27 -4.70
N LEU A 24 7.91 0.58 -3.49
CA LEU A 24 6.70 0.03 -2.89
C LEU A 24 5.44 0.52 -3.64
N PRO A 25 4.31 -0.20 -3.52
CA PRO A 25 3.02 0.26 -3.97
C PRO A 25 2.72 1.70 -3.52
N SER A 26 2.27 2.53 -4.46
CA SER A 26 2.08 3.97 -4.28
C SER A 26 0.67 4.37 -3.85
N ASN A 27 -0.27 3.43 -3.94
CA ASN A 27 -1.65 3.61 -3.52
C ASN A 27 -2.22 2.29 -2.97
N LEU A 28 -3.39 2.38 -2.34
CA LEU A 28 -4.04 1.24 -1.70
C LEU A 28 -4.41 0.14 -2.70
N GLY A 29 -4.79 0.50 -3.93
CA GLY A 29 -5.12 -0.47 -4.98
C GLY A 29 -3.90 -1.31 -5.38
N GLU A 30 -2.75 -0.67 -5.61
CA GLU A 30 -1.49 -1.35 -5.88
C GLU A 30 -1.05 -2.24 -4.70
N ALA A 31 -1.26 -1.78 -3.46
CA ALA A 31 -0.90 -2.55 -2.27
C ALA A 31 -1.76 -3.80 -2.10
N ILE A 32 -3.07 -3.69 -2.34
CA ILE A 32 -4.00 -4.82 -2.35
C ILE A 32 -3.59 -5.83 -3.42
N ALA A 33 -3.34 -5.37 -4.65
CA ALA A 33 -2.93 -6.24 -5.76
C ALA A 33 -1.59 -6.95 -5.46
N ALA A 34 -0.62 -6.26 -4.84
CA ALA A 34 0.63 -6.88 -4.42
C ALA A 34 0.40 -7.96 -3.35
N LEU A 35 -0.42 -7.68 -2.33
CA LEU A 35 -0.73 -8.63 -1.25
C LEU A 35 -1.50 -9.86 -1.76
N GLU A 36 -2.45 -9.68 -2.68
CA GLU A 36 -3.21 -10.78 -3.29
C GLU A 36 -2.33 -11.79 -4.04
N ASN A 37 -1.16 -11.34 -4.52
CA ASN A 37 -0.19 -12.18 -5.20
C ASN A 37 0.93 -12.72 -4.28
N ASP A 38 0.96 -12.34 -3.01
CA ASP A 38 1.98 -12.78 -2.04
C ASP A 38 1.45 -13.89 -1.12
N ARG A 39 1.69 -15.14 -1.52
CA ARG A 39 1.29 -16.32 -0.74
C ARG A 39 1.95 -16.38 0.63
N VAL A 40 3.18 -15.91 0.79
CA VAL A 40 3.90 -15.97 2.07
C VAL A 40 3.17 -15.11 3.10
N LEU A 41 2.78 -13.89 2.70
CA LEU A 41 2.04 -12.99 3.58
C LEU A 41 0.59 -13.45 3.80
N LEU A 42 -0.08 -13.98 2.78
CA LEU A 42 -1.45 -14.50 2.92
C LEU A 42 -1.51 -15.72 3.85
N ASP A 43 -0.55 -16.64 3.73
CA ASP A 43 -0.48 -17.83 4.58
C ASP A 43 -0.15 -17.46 6.04
N ALA A 44 0.67 -16.43 6.25
CA ALA A 44 0.96 -15.89 7.58
C ALA A 44 -0.29 -15.31 8.27
N LEU A 45 -1.25 -14.79 7.50
CA LEU A 45 -2.51 -14.26 8.02
C LEU A 45 -3.55 -15.34 8.29
N THR A 46 -3.35 -16.61 7.92
CA THR A 46 -4.39 -17.65 7.84
C THR A 46 -5.52 -17.30 6.85
N PRO A 47 -6.20 -18.29 6.24
CA PRO A 47 -7.21 -18.03 5.21
C PRO A 47 -8.37 -17.13 5.65
N ILE A 48 -8.82 -17.26 6.90
CA ILE A 48 -9.99 -16.51 7.41
C ILE A 48 -9.67 -15.01 7.55
N LEU A 49 -8.54 -14.70 8.19
CA LEU A 49 -8.14 -13.32 8.41
C LEU A 49 -7.62 -12.67 7.12
N ALA A 50 -6.92 -13.41 6.25
CA ALA A 50 -6.57 -12.92 4.92
C ALA A 50 -7.79 -12.49 4.10
N GLY A 51 -8.84 -13.33 4.08
CA GLY A 51 -10.10 -13.02 3.40
C GLY A 51 -10.80 -11.77 3.97
N SER A 52 -10.92 -11.70 5.31
CA SER A 52 -11.55 -10.58 5.99
C SER A 52 -10.77 -9.27 5.78
N TYR A 53 -9.45 -9.32 5.86
CA TYR A 53 -8.57 -8.17 5.66
C TYR A 53 -8.69 -7.61 4.24
N LEU A 54 -8.60 -8.47 3.22
CA LEU A 54 -8.72 -8.06 1.81
C LEU A 54 -10.12 -7.49 1.51
N ALA A 55 -11.18 -8.06 2.08
CA ALA A 55 -12.53 -7.53 1.90
C ALA A 55 -12.65 -6.10 2.43
N ILE A 56 -12.13 -5.83 3.62
CA ILE A 56 -12.14 -4.48 4.22
C ILE A 56 -11.31 -3.52 3.37
N ARG A 57 -10.10 -3.90 2.95
CA ARG A 57 -9.22 -3.02 2.17
C ARG A 57 -9.78 -2.67 0.79
N ARG A 58 -10.46 -3.61 0.13
CA ARG A 58 -11.18 -3.32 -1.13
C ARG A 58 -12.33 -2.35 -0.89
N ALA A 59 -13.10 -2.54 0.18
CA ALA A 59 -14.16 -1.59 0.55
C ALA A 59 -13.60 -0.19 0.86
N ASP A 60 -12.49 -0.09 1.60
CA ASP A 60 -11.77 1.18 1.82
C ASP A 60 -11.39 1.82 0.49
N ARG A 61 -10.73 1.06 -0.39
CA ARG A 61 -10.30 1.55 -1.71
C ARG A 61 -11.48 2.08 -2.51
N ASP A 62 -12.60 1.38 -2.54
CA ASP A 62 -13.80 1.83 -3.26
C ASP A 62 -14.43 3.08 -2.62
N LEU A 63 -14.47 3.13 -1.28
CA LEU A 63 -14.95 4.30 -0.52
C LEU A 63 -14.09 5.54 -0.80
N PHE A 64 -12.77 5.41 -0.83
CA PHE A 64 -11.85 6.54 -0.99
C PHE A 64 -11.51 6.86 -2.45
N SER A 65 -11.75 5.95 -3.40
CA SER A 65 -11.54 6.19 -4.83
C SER A 65 -12.59 7.12 -5.47
N ASN A 66 -13.77 7.22 -4.84
CA ASN A 66 -14.92 7.97 -5.36
C ASN A 66 -15.05 9.40 -4.80
N ASN A 67 -14.04 9.91 -4.09
CA ASN A 67 -14.16 11.18 -3.36
C ASN A 67 -13.15 12.23 -3.84
N ASP A 68 -13.62 13.02 -4.81
CA ASP A 68 -13.25 14.42 -4.97
C ASP A 68 -13.47 15.15 -3.63
N THR A 69 -12.50 15.98 -3.22
CA THR A 69 -12.38 16.90 -2.06
C THR A 69 -13.52 17.10 -1.02
N ALA A 70 -14.79 16.90 -1.37
CA ALA A 70 -15.97 17.03 -0.51
C ALA A 70 -16.08 16.01 0.66
N PHE A 71 -15.44 14.84 0.57
CA PHE A 71 -15.50 13.82 1.63
C PHE A 71 -14.62 14.13 2.84
N GLU A 72 -13.50 14.84 2.62
CA GLU A 72 -12.58 15.27 3.68
C GLU A 72 -13.29 16.17 4.70
N LEU A 73 -14.21 17.04 4.25
CA LEU A 73 -14.97 17.91 5.17
C LEU A 73 -15.94 17.14 6.08
N LYS A 74 -16.57 16.07 5.60
CA LYS A 74 -17.61 15.35 6.38
C LYS A 74 -17.01 14.43 7.45
N HIS A 75 -15.84 13.83 7.21
CA HIS A 75 -15.19 12.96 8.19
C HIS A 75 -14.50 13.72 9.34
N HIS A 76 -14.11 14.99 9.12
CA HIS A 76 -13.66 15.86 10.22
C HIS A 76 -14.82 16.37 11.09
N PHE A 77 -16.05 16.45 10.57
CA PHE A 77 -17.20 16.98 11.29
C PHE A 77 -17.80 16.06 12.36
N TYR A 78 -17.50 14.76 12.36
CA TYR A 78 -18.01 13.81 13.36
C TYR A 78 -16.97 13.43 14.42
N LYS A 79 -15.79 14.05 14.38
CA LYS A 79 -14.70 13.74 15.34
C LYS A 79 -14.50 14.80 16.43
N PHE A 80 -15.16 15.96 16.36
CA PHE A 80 -15.23 16.98 17.42
C PHE A 80 -16.57 17.70 17.41
#